data_AF-A0A7Y9SFZ1-F1
#
_entry.id   AF-A0A7Y9SFZ1-F1
#
_cell.length_a   1.000
_cell.length_b   1.000
_cell.length_c   1.000
_cell.angle_alpha   90.00
_cell.angle_beta   90.00
_cell.angle_gamma   90.00
#
_symmetry.space_group_name_H-M   'P 1'
#
loop_
_entity.id
_entity.type
_entity.pdbx_description
1 polymer ?
#
loop_
_entity_poly.entity_id
_entity_poly.type
_entity_poly.pdbx_seq_one_letter_code
_entity_poly.pdbx_strand_id
1 'polypeptide(L)'
;MIRRRLTAAMVAGAVAALLVPQAATAASAADEGDRVLIPAEQVSIQMFSLIPWVNADTLPVVLDRLSEIGLKNIEPFGSNFTGYTAAEFRAMTDSKGLSIPSSHYNVDEATYDSTLLFEKTLGQEFSGSGGFASPGINSLADVLETAATMNRLGQRSVDAGVGKFFGHNHAREFTTMYDYNGVMTPAWEILVAETNPDLVTFQLDVGWATHAGVDVAALITEYADRIQLLHIKDAVNLGGSGNPTFVNLGEGDVPLQDILASAKAAGIAYYVMEYDFAADGNSFATEGFEYLTGLPAGPWTEVTPAPVTFDGTTVHIPSTEGVEYVHDGEVLAAGSYTGAGTVTITAQAIVGYVIAEGATTEWTFTFPTAGTPGVTPAASLAATGSETAPGIALGAALILLLGGALVVTRRRLAAKS
;
A
#
# COMPACT_ATOMS: atom_id res chain seq x y z
N MET A 1 -15.84 85.42 -10.17
CA MET A 1 -14.89 85.03 -11.24
C MET A 1 -13.59 85.75 -11.01
N ILE A 2 -12.51 85.05 -10.62
CA ILE A 2 -11.12 85.52 -10.69
C ILE A 2 -10.20 84.44 -10.08
N ARG A 3 -9.16 84.07 -10.85
CA ARG A 3 -7.84 83.52 -10.46
C ARG A 3 -7.85 82.07 -9.90
N ARG A 4 -6.88 81.21 -10.19
CA ARG A 4 -5.45 81.39 -10.50
C ARG A 4 -4.91 80.07 -11.06
N ARG A 5 -3.95 80.15 -12.00
CA ARG A 5 -3.10 79.03 -12.42
C ARG A 5 -2.21 78.59 -11.26
N LEU A 6 -2.07 77.27 -11.06
CA LEU A 6 -0.96 76.67 -10.34
C LEU A 6 -0.52 75.40 -11.11
N THR A 7 0.73 75.48 -11.56
CA THR A 7 1.59 74.43 -12.08
C THR A 7 1.76 73.30 -11.05
N ALA A 8 1.49 72.06 -11.44
CA ALA A 8 1.86 70.87 -10.67
C ALA A 8 3.08 70.22 -11.34
N ALA A 9 4.16 70.15 -10.57
CA ALA A 9 5.43 69.55 -10.93
C ALA A 9 5.32 68.02 -11.00
N MET A 10 5.98 67.43 -12.00
CA MET A 10 6.28 66.00 -12.03
C MET A 10 7.17 65.66 -10.84
N VAL A 11 6.68 64.78 -9.96
CA VAL A 11 7.52 64.04 -9.01
C VAL A 11 7.60 62.61 -9.52
N ALA A 12 8.77 62.25 -10.04
CA ALA A 12 9.12 60.88 -10.36
C ALA A 12 9.33 60.11 -9.03
N GLY A 13 8.32 59.36 -8.61
CA GLY A 13 8.45 58.40 -7.52
C GLY A 13 9.03 57.10 -8.05
N ALA A 14 10.30 56.83 -7.73
CA ALA A 14 10.89 55.52 -7.93
C ALA A 14 10.26 54.52 -6.97
N VAL A 15 9.38 53.65 -7.47
CA VAL A 15 8.90 52.48 -6.74
C VAL A 15 9.98 51.40 -6.88
N ALA A 16 10.74 51.19 -5.82
CA ALA A 16 11.61 50.02 -5.71
C ALA A 16 10.73 48.78 -5.59
N ALA A 17 10.62 48.00 -6.66
CA ALA A 17 10.04 46.67 -6.62
C ALA A 17 10.96 45.78 -5.77
N LEU A 18 10.54 45.48 -4.54
CA LEU A 18 11.11 44.39 -3.76
C LEU A 18 10.74 43.08 -4.47
N LEU A 19 11.68 42.58 -5.26
CA LEU A 19 11.69 41.20 -5.73
C LEU A 19 11.83 40.30 -4.49
N VAL A 20 10.71 39.79 -4.01
CA VAL A 20 10.72 38.62 -3.12
C VAL A 20 11.18 37.46 -4.00
N PRO A 21 12.28 36.75 -3.67
CA PRO A 21 12.63 35.55 -4.39
C PRO A 21 11.51 34.55 -4.16
N GLN A 22 10.75 34.26 -5.22
CA GLN A 22 9.86 33.11 -5.24
C GLN A 22 10.78 31.89 -5.25
N ALA A 23 10.96 31.29 -4.07
CA ALA A 23 11.62 30.00 -3.98
C ALA A 23 10.73 29.02 -4.74
N ALA A 24 11.14 28.68 -5.97
CA ALA A 24 10.65 27.49 -6.62
C ALA A 24 11.03 26.33 -5.70
N THR A 25 10.05 25.81 -4.96
CA THR A 25 10.15 24.48 -4.37
C THR A 25 10.19 23.53 -5.55
N ALA A 26 11.41 23.20 -5.99
CA ALA A 26 11.63 21.97 -6.73
C ALA A 26 11.03 20.87 -5.85
N ALA A 27 9.98 20.20 -6.35
CA ALA A 27 9.54 18.95 -5.79
C ALA A 27 10.80 18.08 -5.67
N SER A 28 11.27 17.86 -4.45
CA SER A 28 12.33 16.89 -4.25
C SER A 28 11.72 15.57 -4.70
N ALA A 29 12.33 14.93 -5.70
CA ALA A 29 12.21 13.50 -5.84
C ALA A 29 12.65 12.92 -4.49
N ALA A 30 11.66 12.62 -3.65
CA ALA A 30 11.88 11.88 -2.44
C ALA A 30 12.51 10.56 -2.89
N ASP A 31 13.61 10.20 -2.24
CA ASP A 31 14.30 8.95 -2.41
C ASP A 31 13.25 7.82 -2.40
N GLU A 32 13.21 6.97 -3.44
CA GLU A 32 12.20 5.91 -3.58
C GLU A 32 12.20 4.94 -2.37
N GLY A 33 13.26 4.97 -1.55
CA GLY A 33 13.40 4.18 -0.32
C GLY A 33 12.60 4.63 0.90
N ASP A 34 12.01 5.84 0.92
CA ASP A 34 11.34 6.40 2.12
C ASP A 34 9.80 6.46 2.03
N ARG A 35 9.20 5.94 0.95
CA ARG A 35 7.74 5.98 0.76
C ARG A 35 7.03 4.92 1.60
N VAL A 36 5.88 5.27 2.17
CA VAL A 36 5.00 4.32 2.85
C VAL A 36 4.28 3.48 1.80
N LEU A 37 4.63 2.20 1.76
CA LEU A 37 4.02 1.21 0.88
C LEU A 37 2.95 0.39 1.62
N ILE A 38 1.89 0.06 0.87
CA ILE A 38 0.71 -0.70 1.28
C ILE A 38 0.73 -2.07 0.60
N PRO A 39 0.50 -3.18 1.33
CA PRO A 39 0.37 -4.50 0.73
C PRO A 39 -0.74 -4.54 -0.34
N ALA A 40 -0.49 -5.22 -1.46
CA ALA A 40 -1.44 -5.28 -2.58
C ALA A 40 -2.80 -5.87 -2.18
N GLU A 41 -2.82 -6.74 -1.17
CA GLU A 41 -4.01 -7.37 -0.60
C GLU A 41 -4.90 -6.39 0.18
N GLN A 42 -4.36 -5.23 0.58
CA GLN A 42 -5.11 -4.15 1.23
C GLN A 42 -5.51 -3.04 0.25
N VAL A 43 -4.95 -3.03 -0.96
CA VAL A 43 -5.31 -2.06 -1.99
C VAL A 43 -6.60 -2.50 -2.69
N SER A 44 -7.53 -1.56 -2.83
CA SER A 44 -8.76 -1.71 -3.59
C SER A 44 -8.92 -0.53 -4.56
N ILE A 45 -9.87 -0.60 -5.48
CA ILE A 45 -10.17 0.50 -6.40
C ILE A 45 -11.69 0.72 -6.48
N GLN A 46 -12.11 1.97 -6.28
CA GLN A 46 -13.51 2.35 -6.41
C GLN A 46 -13.88 2.46 -7.90
N MET A 47 -14.78 1.58 -8.34
CA MET A 47 -15.20 1.43 -9.73
C MET A 47 -15.94 2.65 -10.28
N PHE A 48 -16.44 3.55 -9.43
CA PHE A 48 -16.96 4.86 -9.82
C PHE A 48 -15.92 5.68 -10.58
N SER A 49 -14.64 5.53 -10.22
CA SER A 49 -13.53 6.16 -10.94
C SER A 49 -13.47 5.74 -12.40
N LEU A 50 -13.88 4.51 -12.70
CA LEU A 50 -13.66 3.85 -13.98
C LEU A 50 -14.86 3.95 -14.91
N ILE A 51 -15.89 4.73 -14.57
CA ILE A 51 -17.09 4.89 -15.41
C ILE A 51 -16.74 5.24 -16.87
N PRO A 52 -15.87 6.23 -17.17
CA PRO A 52 -15.50 6.54 -18.55
C PRO A 52 -14.88 5.34 -19.28
N TRP A 53 -14.02 4.58 -18.61
CA TRP A 53 -13.34 3.43 -19.19
C TRP A 53 -14.30 2.25 -19.41
N VAL A 54 -15.13 1.91 -18.41
CA VAL A 54 -16.16 0.87 -18.53
C VAL A 54 -17.16 1.19 -19.64
N ASN A 55 -17.48 2.45 -19.87
CA ASN A 55 -18.36 2.88 -20.96
C ASN A 55 -17.70 2.80 -22.34
N ALA A 56 -16.39 3.05 -22.42
CA ALA A 56 -15.62 2.92 -23.66
C ALA A 56 -15.42 1.45 -24.05
N ASP A 57 -15.22 0.59 -23.05
CA ASP A 57 -15.07 -0.85 -23.19
C ASP A 57 -16.29 -1.58 -22.57
N THR A 58 -16.03 -2.54 -21.68
CA THR A 58 -17.05 -3.26 -20.92
C THR A 58 -16.52 -3.58 -19.53
N LEU A 59 -17.42 -3.79 -18.57
CA LEU A 59 -17.03 -4.14 -17.20
C LEU A 59 -16.11 -5.37 -17.15
N PRO A 60 -16.40 -6.51 -17.83
CA PRO A 60 -15.50 -7.68 -17.80
C PRO A 60 -14.08 -7.38 -18.30
N VAL A 61 -13.94 -6.58 -19.36
CA VAL A 61 -12.63 -6.20 -19.93
C VAL A 61 -11.83 -5.34 -18.95
N VAL A 62 -12.49 -4.37 -18.31
CA VAL A 62 -11.84 -3.55 -17.29
C VAL A 62 -11.41 -4.41 -16.10
N LEU A 63 -12.27 -5.33 -15.63
CA LEU A 63 -11.91 -6.24 -14.53
C LEU A 63 -10.74 -7.17 -14.88
N ASP A 64 -10.64 -7.66 -16.12
CA ASP A 64 -9.47 -8.44 -16.57
C ASP A 64 -8.20 -7.60 -16.44
N ARG A 65 -8.26 -6.34 -16.89
CA ARG A 65 -7.10 -5.44 -16.80
C ARG A 65 -6.71 -5.08 -15.36
N LEU A 66 -7.68 -4.87 -14.47
CA LEU A 66 -7.39 -4.61 -13.05
C LEU A 66 -6.68 -5.81 -12.39
N SER A 67 -7.10 -7.03 -12.73
CA SER A 67 -6.42 -8.27 -12.31
C SER A 67 -4.98 -8.34 -12.84
N GLU A 68 -4.77 -8.04 -14.13
CA GLU A 68 -3.44 -8.01 -14.75
C GLU A 68 -2.50 -6.99 -14.11
N ILE A 69 -3.01 -5.83 -13.72
CA ILE A 69 -2.25 -4.79 -13.01
C ILE A 69 -1.71 -5.36 -11.69
N GLY A 70 -2.48 -6.20 -11.01
CA GLY A 70 -2.11 -6.84 -9.74
C GLY A 70 -3.08 -6.55 -8.59
N LEU A 71 -4.16 -5.80 -8.85
CA LEU A 71 -5.19 -5.55 -7.84
C LEU A 71 -5.82 -6.87 -7.38
N LYS A 72 -6.07 -6.95 -6.07
CA LYS A 72 -6.75 -8.09 -5.44
C LYS A 72 -8.18 -7.76 -5.02
N ASN A 73 -8.49 -6.48 -4.91
CA ASN A 73 -9.80 -6.01 -4.45
C ASN A 73 -10.33 -4.92 -5.38
N ILE A 74 -11.65 -4.90 -5.51
CA ILE A 74 -12.40 -3.79 -6.11
C ILE A 74 -13.50 -3.35 -5.14
N GLU A 75 -13.92 -2.09 -5.27
CA GLU A 75 -15.11 -1.56 -4.62
C GLU A 75 -16.11 -1.13 -5.71
N PRO A 76 -17.09 -1.97 -6.06
CA PRO A 76 -18.13 -1.62 -7.02
C PRO A 76 -19.09 -0.57 -6.45
N PHE A 77 -19.85 0.07 -7.33
CA PHE A 77 -21.03 0.83 -6.96
C PHE A 77 -22.27 0.27 -7.66
N GLY A 78 -23.47 0.64 -7.19
CA GLY A 78 -24.74 0.01 -7.60
C GLY A 78 -24.93 -0.23 -9.11
N SER A 79 -24.50 0.69 -9.98
CA SER A 79 -24.65 0.51 -11.43
C SER A 79 -23.80 -0.64 -11.99
N ASN A 80 -22.64 -0.97 -11.39
CA ASN A 80 -21.83 -2.11 -11.83
C ASN A 80 -22.58 -3.43 -11.73
N PHE A 81 -23.53 -3.55 -10.79
CA PHE A 81 -24.32 -4.77 -10.60
C PHE A 81 -25.49 -4.92 -11.60
N THR A 82 -25.76 -3.88 -12.40
CA THR A 82 -26.91 -3.87 -13.32
C THR A 82 -26.78 -4.99 -14.35
N GLY A 83 -27.79 -5.86 -14.42
CA GLY A 83 -27.83 -6.97 -15.37
C GLY A 83 -27.13 -8.24 -14.88
N TYR A 84 -26.60 -8.26 -13.66
CA TYR A 84 -26.01 -9.44 -13.03
C TYR A 84 -26.77 -9.82 -11.76
N THR A 85 -26.96 -11.12 -11.55
CA THR A 85 -27.23 -11.66 -10.21
C THR A 85 -25.95 -11.60 -9.36
N ALA A 86 -26.09 -11.64 -8.03
CA ALA A 86 -24.92 -11.67 -7.14
C ALA A 86 -24.00 -12.85 -7.43
N ALA A 87 -24.56 -14.03 -7.76
CA ALA A 87 -23.78 -15.22 -8.08
C ALA A 87 -22.99 -15.08 -9.40
N GLU A 88 -23.58 -14.46 -10.43
CA GLU A 88 -22.89 -14.20 -11.69
C GLU A 88 -21.76 -13.18 -11.50
N PHE A 89 -22.02 -12.10 -10.75
CA PHE A 89 -21.01 -11.09 -10.46
C PHE A 89 -19.85 -11.65 -9.63
N ARG A 90 -20.17 -12.47 -8.61
CA ARG A 90 -19.19 -13.17 -7.80
C ARG A 90 -18.33 -14.12 -8.64
N ALA A 91 -18.96 -14.97 -9.46
CA ALA A 91 -18.22 -15.90 -10.31
C ALA A 91 -17.30 -15.16 -11.31
N MET A 92 -17.76 -14.04 -11.87
CA MET A 92 -16.96 -13.21 -12.76
C MET A 92 -15.72 -12.64 -12.06
N THR A 93 -15.86 -12.13 -10.84
CA THR A 93 -14.75 -11.52 -10.09
C THR A 93 -13.79 -12.57 -9.50
N ASP A 94 -14.31 -13.68 -8.96
CA ASP A 94 -13.51 -14.83 -8.51
C ASP A 94 -12.63 -15.39 -9.64
N SER A 95 -13.18 -15.53 -10.85
CA SER A 95 -12.42 -16.03 -12.01
C SER A 95 -11.20 -15.16 -12.39
N LYS A 96 -11.16 -13.93 -11.87
CA LYS A 96 -10.10 -12.94 -12.10
C LYS A 96 -9.26 -12.70 -10.83
N GLY A 97 -9.49 -13.45 -9.76
CA GLY A 97 -8.81 -13.25 -8.48
C GLY A 97 -9.10 -11.90 -7.83
N LEU A 98 -10.27 -11.32 -8.12
CA LEU A 98 -10.72 -10.04 -7.54
C LEU A 98 -11.77 -10.31 -6.45
N SER A 99 -11.47 -9.85 -5.25
CA SER A 99 -12.40 -9.84 -4.12
C SER A 99 -13.18 -8.53 -4.04
N ILE A 100 -14.30 -8.55 -3.34
CA ILE A 100 -15.18 -7.39 -3.16
C ILE A 100 -15.39 -7.18 -1.65
N PRO A 101 -14.42 -6.60 -0.93
CA PRO A 101 -14.55 -6.40 0.52
C PRO A 101 -15.64 -5.39 0.89
N SER A 102 -15.93 -4.45 0.00
CA SER A 102 -16.93 -3.38 0.18
C SER A 102 -17.57 -3.01 -1.16
N SER A 103 -18.71 -2.31 -1.10
CA SER A 103 -19.31 -1.64 -2.26
C SER A 103 -20.07 -0.38 -1.83
N HIS A 104 -20.22 0.57 -2.76
CA HIS A 104 -21.12 1.71 -2.59
C HIS A 104 -22.50 1.33 -3.14
N TYR A 105 -23.37 0.80 -2.29
CA TYR A 105 -24.66 0.26 -2.71
C TYR A 105 -25.84 0.83 -1.93
N ASN A 106 -27.02 0.23 -2.12
CA ASN A 106 -28.28 0.78 -1.64
C ASN A 106 -28.47 0.52 -0.14
N VAL A 107 -28.62 1.59 0.62
CA VAL A 107 -28.75 1.57 2.10
C VAL A 107 -30.15 2.01 2.58
N ASP A 108 -31.14 2.04 1.70
CA ASP A 108 -32.53 2.33 2.09
C ASP A 108 -33.05 1.23 3.04
N GLU A 109 -33.45 1.62 4.26
CA GLU A 109 -33.89 0.70 5.31
C GLU A 109 -34.99 -0.26 4.84
N ALA A 110 -35.89 0.17 3.94
CA ALA A 110 -37.01 -0.63 3.46
C ALA A 110 -36.57 -1.77 2.52
N THR A 111 -35.41 -1.65 1.88
CA THR A 111 -34.90 -2.62 0.88
C THR A 111 -33.57 -3.26 1.28
N TYR A 112 -32.98 -2.81 2.39
CA TYR A 112 -31.63 -3.19 2.80
C TYR A 112 -31.42 -4.69 3.03
N ASP A 113 -32.42 -5.47 3.44
CA ASP A 113 -32.26 -6.94 3.57
C ASP A 113 -31.95 -7.61 2.22
N SER A 114 -32.49 -7.06 1.12
CA SER A 114 -32.15 -7.54 -0.24
C SER A 114 -30.73 -7.15 -0.62
N THR A 115 -30.28 -5.95 -0.22
CA THR A 115 -28.88 -5.52 -0.35
C THR A 115 -27.97 -6.48 0.39
N LEU A 116 -28.23 -6.77 1.67
CA LEU A 116 -27.39 -7.65 2.50
C LEU A 116 -27.32 -9.08 1.94
N LEU A 117 -28.40 -9.62 1.39
CA LEU A 117 -28.37 -10.93 0.72
C LEU A 117 -27.45 -10.93 -0.49
N PHE A 118 -27.47 -9.84 -1.27
CA PHE A 118 -26.60 -9.65 -2.42
C PHE A 118 -25.14 -9.57 -1.98
N GLU A 119 -24.83 -8.66 -1.05
CA GLU A 119 -23.48 -8.43 -0.51
C GLU A 119 -22.89 -9.68 0.16
N LYS A 120 -23.70 -10.43 0.91
CA LYS A 120 -23.31 -11.71 1.50
C LYS A 120 -22.92 -12.75 0.44
N THR A 121 -23.61 -12.76 -0.70
CA THR A 121 -23.27 -13.66 -1.81
C THR A 121 -21.97 -13.23 -2.49
N LEU A 122 -21.70 -11.93 -2.55
CA LEU A 122 -20.40 -11.41 -3.01
C LEU A 122 -19.27 -11.72 -2.03
N GLY A 123 -19.58 -11.93 -0.74
CA GLY A 123 -18.57 -12.13 0.30
C GLY A 123 -17.97 -10.82 0.81
N GLN A 124 -18.76 -9.74 0.79
CA GLN A 124 -18.36 -8.46 1.39
C GLN A 124 -18.15 -8.58 2.90
N GLU A 125 -17.19 -7.80 3.40
CA GLU A 125 -16.85 -7.63 4.82
C GLU A 125 -17.44 -6.34 5.39
N PHE A 126 -17.77 -5.38 4.52
CA PHE A 126 -18.33 -4.09 4.87
C PHE A 126 -19.51 -3.75 3.94
N SER A 127 -20.53 -3.11 4.50
CA SER A 127 -21.72 -2.64 3.76
C SER A 127 -21.87 -1.14 3.89
N GLY A 128 -22.27 -0.44 2.84
CA GLY A 128 -22.39 1.02 2.90
C GLY A 128 -22.77 1.65 1.56
N SER A 129 -22.60 2.96 1.50
CA SER A 129 -22.90 3.81 0.34
C SER A 129 -21.86 4.91 0.18
N GLY A 130 -21.81 5.55 -0.99
CA GLY A 130 -20.97 6.73 -1.27
C GLY A 130 -21.48 8.02 -0.62
N GLY A 131 -21.86 7.94 0.64
CA GLY A 131 -22.48 9.00 1.42
C GLY A 131 -23.18 8.42 2.64
N PHE A 132 -23.70 9.30 3.48
CA PHE A 132 -24.42 8.90 4.69
C PHE A 132 -25.87 8.51 4.41
N ALA A 133 -26.40 7.61 5.24
CA ALA A 133 -27.79 7.19 5.19
C ALA A 133 -28.75 8.37 5.38
N SER A 134 -29.95 8.25 4.83
CA SER A 134 -31.06 9.20 5.03
C SER A 134 -31.34 9.40 6.54
N PRO A 135 -31.67 10.62 7.01
CA PRO A 135 -31.98 11.85 6.25
C PRO A 135 -30.78 12.72 5.83
N GLY A 136 -29.57 12.37 6.25
CA GLY A 136 -28.33 13.09 5.98
C GLY A 136 -28.02 14.15 7.03
N ILE A 137 -27.29 15.20 6.64
CA ILE A 137 -26.66 16.13 7.60
C ILE A 137 -27.21 17.56 7.53
N ASN A 138 -28.47 17.75 7.14
CA ASN A 138 -29.04 19.08 6.87
C ASN A 138 -29.46 19.88 8.11
N SER A 139 -29.58 19.22 9.25
CA SER A 139 -29.77 19.82 10.57
C SER A 139 -29.14 18.92 11.64
N LEU A 140 -28.96 19.42 12.86
CA LEU A 140 -28.51 18.57 13.97
C LEU A 140 -29.45 17.38 14.19
N ALA A 141 -30.76 17.60 14.08
CA ALA A 141 -31.74 16.52 14.20
C ALA A 141 -31.56 15.46 13.11
N ASP A 142 -31.28 15.88 11.87
CA ASP A 142 -30.99 14.95 10.77
C ASP A 142 -29.70 14.17 11.03
N VAL A 143 -28.63 14.83 11.51
CA VAL A 143 -27.36 14.16 11.86
C VAL A 143 -27.58 13.07 12.91
N LEU A 144 -28.32 13.37 13.98
CA LEU A 144 -28.63 12.40 15.04
C LEU A 144 -29.49 11.24 14.52
N GLU A 145 -30.49 11.52 13.67
CA GLU A 145 -31.29 10.46 13.06
C GLU A 145 -30.46 9.63 12.08
N THR A 146 -29.57 10.23 11.29
CA THR A 146 -28.65 9.50 10.41
C THR A 146 -27.75 8.57 11.22
N ALA A 147 -27.18 9.01 12.35
CA ALA A 147 -26.41 8.14 13.23
C ALA A 147 -27.26 6.97 13.76
N ALA A 148 -28.51 7.23 14.17
CA ALA A 148 -29.44 6.19 14.60
C ALA A 148 -29.77 5.20 13.46
N THR A 149 -29.99 5.69 12.24
CA THR A 149 -30.19 4.88 11.03
C THR A 149 -28.96 4.00 10.76
N MET A 150 -27.75 4.57 10.81
CA MET A 150 -26.51 3.82 10.62
C MET A 150 -26.34 2.71 11.66
N ASN A 151 -26.71 2.95 12.92
CA ASN A 151 -26.72 1.90 13.95
C ASN A 151 -27.71 0.77 13.62
N ARG A 152 -28.93 1.09 13.14
CA ARG A 152 -29.91 0.08 12.72
C ARG A 152 -29.42 -0.74 11.52
N LEU A 153 -28.82 -0.08 10.52
CA LEU A 153 -28.24 -0.73 9.35
C LEU A 153 -27.03 -1.60 9.75
N GLY A 154 -26.13 -1.08 10.57
CA GLY A 154 -24.98 -1.81 11.12
C GLY A 154 -25.38 -3.07 11.87
N GLN A 155 -26.40 -2.99 12.75
CA GLN A 155 -26.94 -4.17 13.44
C GLN A 155 -27.42 -5.23 12.44
N ARG A 156 -28.21 -4.83 11.43
CA ARG A 156 -28.72 -5.76 10.40
C ARG A 156 -27.58 -6.39 9.58
N SER A 157 -26.56 -5.60 9.24
CA SER A 157 -25.42 -6.06 8.45
C SER A 157 -24.58 -7.09 9.21
N VAL A 158 -24.29 -6.83 10.49
CA VAL A 158 -23.58 -7.77 11.37
C VAL A 158 -24.41 -9.04 11.58
N ASP A 159 -25.71 -8.92 11.85
CA ASP A 159 -26.61 -10.08 12.06
C ASP A 159 -26.75 -10.95 10.80
N ALA A 160 -26.71 -10.32 9.62
CA ALA A 160 -26.70 -11.03 8.34
C ALA A 160 -25.36 -11.75 8.06
N GLY A 161 -24.30 -11.42 8.80
CA GLY A 161 -22.96 -11.95 8.63
C GLY A 161 -22.19 -11.34 7.47
N VAL A 162 -22.48 -10.08 7.12
CA VAL A 162 -21.67 -9.28 6.17
C VAL A 162 -20.55 -8.59 6.95
N GLY A 163 -20.91 -7.72 7.90
CA GLY A 163 -19.96 -7.07 8.79
C GLY A 163 -20.44 -5.68 9.21
N LYS A 164 -19.51 -4.75 9.46
CA LYS A 164 -19.89 -3.40 9.91
C LYS A 164 -20.45 -2.59 8.75
N PHE A 165 -21.39 -1.71 9.09
CA PHE A 165 -21.82 -0.65 8.18
C PHE A 165 -20.76 0.45 8.14
N PHE A 166 -20.42 0.99 6.97
CA PHE A 166 -19.53 2.14 6.86
C PHE A 166 -20.24 3.41 6.42
N GLY A 167 -19.88 4.54 7.03
CA GLY A 167 -20.18 5.87 6.50
C GLY A 167 -19.01 6.41 5.67
N HIS A 168 -19.31 7.00 4.52
CA HIS A 168 -18.33 7.66 3.64
C HIS A 168 -18.60 9.17 3.60
N ASN A 169 -17.56 9.97 3.84
CA ASN A 169 -17.65 11.43 3.91
C ASN A 169 -17.33 12.12 2.58
N HIS A 170 -17.81 13.35 2.47
CA HIS A 170 -17.32 14.36 1.55
C HIS A 170 -16.81 15.56 2.37
N ALA A 171 -16.51 16.69 1.71
CA ALA A 171 -16.06 17.90 2.40
C ALA A 171 -17.15 18.54 3.27
N ARG A 172 -18.42 18.32 2.93
CA ARG A 172 -19.55 18.97 3.60
C ARG A 172 -19.68 18.54 5.05
N GLU A 173 -19.38 17.28 5.37
CA GLU A 173 -19.56 16.73 6.70
C GLU A 173 -18.57 17.30 7.72
N PHE A 174 -17.42 17.79 7.26
CA PHE A 174 -16.44 18.50 8.10
C PHE A 174 -16.72 20.01 8.21
N THR A 175 -17.42 20.60 7.24
CA THR A 175 -17.69 22.04 7.21
C THR A 175 -19.08 22.42 7.73
N THR A 176 -19.99 21.45 7.86
CA THR A 176 -21.31 21.64 8.44
C THR A 176 -21.22 21.51 9.96
N MET A 177 -21.34 22.64 10.67
CA MET A 177 -21.15 22.72 12.11
C MET A 177 -22.48 22.85 12.84
N TYR A 178 -22.63 22.15 13.97
CA TYR A 178 -23.78 22.26 14.87
C TYR A 178 -23.33 22.48 16.32
N ASP A 179 -24.15 23.16 17.13
CA ASP A 179 -23.97 23.17 18.58
C ASP A 179 -24.36 21.79 19.11
N TYR A 180 -23.36 21.02 19.52
CA TYR A 180 -23.50 19.71 20.11
C TYR A 180 -22.92 19.76 21.53
N ASN A 181 -23.82 19.72 22.51
CA ASN A 181 -23.49 19.82 23.94
C ASN A 181 -22.71 21.10 24.33
N GLY A 182 -23.00 22.24 23.69
CA GLY A 182 -22.39 23.53 23.97
C GLY A 182 -21.07 23.78 23.24
N VAL A 183 -20.68 22.87 22.33
CA VAL A 183 -19.49 22.98 21.49
C VAL A 183 -19.92 22.95 20.03
N MET A 184 -19.37 23.85 19.21
CA MET A 184 -19.57 23.78 17.76
C MET A 184 -18.76 22.62 17.21
N THR A 185 -19.44 21.57 16.76
CA THR A 185 -18.85 20.30 16.32
C THR A 185 -19.25 20.02 14.86
N PRO A 186 -18.32 19.51 14.03
CA PRO A 186 -18.64 19.08 12.66
C PRO A 186 -19.64 17.93 12.65
N ALA A 187 -20.51 17.89 11.64
CA ALA A 187 -21.47 16.79 11.47
C ALA A 187 -20.78 15.41 11.44
N TRP A 188 -19.59 15.31 10.84
CA TRP A 188 -18.81 14.07 10.82
C TRP A 188 -18.45 13.57 12.23
N GLU A 189 -17.92 14.43 13.09
CA GLU A 189 -17.55 14.05 14.47
C GLU A 189 -18.78 13.70 15.32
N ILE A 190 -19.92 14.37 15.10
CA ILE A 190 -21.18 14.02 15.75
C ILE A 190 -21.63 12.62 15.31
N LEU A 191 -21.56 12.30 14.01
CA LEU A 191 -21.88 10.96 13.51
C LEU A 191 -20.98 9.90 14.13
N VAL A 192 -19.68 10.18 14.26
CA VAL A 192 -18.75 9.27 14.95
C VAL A 192 -19.18 9.08 16.40
N ALA A 193 -19.43 10.16 17.15
CA ALA A 193 -19.81 10.10 18.56
C ALA A 193 -21.13 9.34 18.81
N GLU A 194 -22.09 9.44 17.88
CA GLU A 194 -23.45 8.91 18.04
C GLU A 194 -23.65 7.51 17.42
N THR A 195 -22.62 6.94 16.81
CA THR A 195 -22.64 5.59 16.23
C THR A 195 -21.90 4.58 17.10
N ASN A 196 -22.43 3.35 17.18
CA ASN A 196 -21.85 2.25 17.94
C ASN A 196 -20.63 1.68 17.18
N PRO A 197 -19.42 1.69 17.75
CA PRO A 197 -18.20 1.19 17.09
C PRO A 197 -18.24 -0.30 16.74
N ASP A 198 -19.07 -1.11 17.40
CA ASP A 198 -19.22 -2.53 17.08
C ASP A 198 -20.06 -2.76 15.82
N LEU A 199 -20.91 -1.80 15.46
CA LEU A 199 -21.86 -1.89 14.34
C LEU A 199 -21.45 -1.04 13.15
N VAL A 200 -20.79 0.09 13.41
CA VAL A 200 -20.50 1.13 12.45
C VAL A 200 -19.01 1.46 12.46
N THR A 201 -18.45 1.59 11.25
CA THR A 201 -17.11 2.09 10.98
C THR A 201 -17.19 3.26 10.00
N PHE A 202 -16.06 3.89 9.71
CA PHE A 202 -15.98 4.93 8.69
C PHE A 202 -15.00 4.54 7.58
N GLN A 203 -15.40 4.86 6.35
CA GLN A 203 -14.55 4.92 5.18
C GLN A 203 -14.18 6.38 4.95
N LEU A 204 -13.03 6.78 5.46
CA LEU A 204 -12.61 8.18 5.41
C LEU A 204 -12.06 8.51 4.03
N ASP A 205 -12.71 9.43 3.31
CA ASP A 205 -12.17 10.02 2.09
C ASP A 205 -11.16 11.13 2.45
N VAL A 206 -9.90 10.85 2.14
CA VAL A 206 -8.78 11.68 2.53
C VAL A 206 -8.65 12.93 1.66
N GLY A 207 -9.07 12.86 0.39
CA GLY A 207 -9.03 13.99 -0.53
C GLY A 207 -10.10 15.02 -0.17
N TRP A 208 -11.33 14.57 0.08
CA TRP A 208 -12.43 15.43 0.52
C TRP A 208 -12.20 16.02 1.91
N ALA A 209 -11.67 15.24 2.85
CA ALA A 209 -11.33 15.73 4.19
C ALA A 209 -10.23 16.80 4.13
N THR A 210 -9.16 16.55 3.36
CA THR A 210 -8.08 17.54 3.16
C THR A 210 -8.62 18.80 2.48
N HIS A 211 -9.49 18.66 1.48
CA HIS A 211 -10.13 19.80 0.82
C HIS A 211 -10.96 20.65 1.80
N ALA A 212 -11.59 20.03 2.80
CA ALA A 212 -12.29 20.72 3.90
C ALA A 212 -11.35 21.39 4.93
N GLY A 213 -10.02 21.26 4.77
CA GLY A 213 -9.02 21.82 5.67
C GLY A 213 -8.74 20.97 6.91
N VAL A 214 -9.15 19.69 6.91
CA VAL A 214 -8.89 18.76 8.01
C VAL A 214 -7.45 18.27 7.97
N ASP A 215 -6.79 18.20 9.12
CA ASP A 215 -5.54 17.44 9.28
C ASP A 215 -5.89 15.95 9.34
N VAL A 216 -5.85 15.29 8.18
CA VAL A 216 -6.31 13.91 8.01
C VAL A 216 -5.42 12.91 8.76
N ALA A 217 -4.11 13.15 8.82
CA ALA A 217 -3.18 12.29 9.54
C ALA A 217 -3.48 12.31 11.06
N ALA A 218 -3.73 13.50 11.61
CA ALA A 218 -4.17 13.65 13.00
C ALA A 218 -5.54 13.01 13.22
N LEU A 219 -6.50 13.21 12.32
CA LEU A 219 -7.85 12.63 12.42
C LEU A 219 -7.81 11.10 12.46
N ILE A 220 -7.02 10.47 11.59
CA ILE A 220 -6.84 9.01 11.58
C ILE A 220 -6.26 8.51 12.90
N THR A 221 -5.30 9.24 13.47
CA THR A 221 -4.71 8.89 14.76
C THR A 221 -5.72 9.00 15.90
N GLU A 222 -6.53 10.07 15.90
CA GLU A 222 -7.55 10.32 16.92
C GLU A 222 -8.70 9.31 16.88
N TYR A 223 -9.13 8.93 15.67
CA TYR A 223 -10.27 8.03 15.44
C TYR A 223 -9.85 6.67 14.88
N ALA A 224 -8.67 6.18 15.28
CA ALA A 224 -8.09 4.92 14.80
C ALA A 224 -8.99 3.69 15.07
N ASP A 225 -9.82 3.74 16.12
CA ASP A 225 -10.79 2.68 16.47
C ASP A 225 -12.10 2.78 15.66
N ARG A 226 -12.31 3.87 14.91
CA ARG A 226 -13.54 4.17 14.17
C ARG A 226 -13.39 4.12 12.66
N ILE A 227 -12.17 4.23 12.15
CA ILE A 227 -11.87 4.22 10.71
C ILE A 227 -11.23 2.88 10.36
N GLN A 228 -11.79 2.18 9.37
CA GLN A 228 -11.23 0.89 8.90
C GLN A 228 -10.98 0.87 7.41
N LEU A 229 -11.57 1.79 6.66
CA LEU A 229 -11.35 1.93 5.23
C LEU A 229 -10.95 3.37 4.94
N LEU A 230 -10.14 3.55 3.92
CA LEU A 230 -9.83 4.86 3.36
C LEU A 230 -10.21 4.90 1.89
N HIS A 231 -10.76 6.02 1.45
CA HIS A 231 -10.68 6.41 0.05
C HIS A 231 -9.41 7.23 -0.14
N ILE A 232 -8.45 6.68 -0.88
CA ILE A 232 -7.19 7.32 -1.23
C ILE A 232 -7.39 8.08 -2.53
N LYS A 233 -7.46 9.40 -2.42
CA LYS A 233 -7.85 10.32 -3.48
C LYS A 233 -6.92 11.52 -3.42
N ASP A 234 -6.34 11.88 -4.57
CA ASP A 234 -5.45 13.02 -4.70
C ASP A 234 -6.08 14.13 -5.53
N ALA A 235 -5.74 15.37 -5.22
CA ALA A 235 -6.32 16.52 -5.86
C ALA A 235 -5.45 17.77 -5.73
N VAL A 236 -5.59 18.67 -6.70
CA VAL A 236 -5.08 20.04 -6.64
C VAL A 236 -6.22 21.04 -6.38
N ASN A 237 -5.86 22.29 -6.07
CA ASN A 237 -6.82 23.36 -5.74
C ASN A 237 -7.63 23.05 -4.46
N LEU A 238 -6.98 22.44 -3.47
CA LEU A 238 -7.54 22.18 -2.15
C LEU A 238 -7.91 23.48 -1.41
N GLY A 239 -8.91 23.41 -0.52
CA GLY A 239 -9.36 24.56 0.29
C GLY A 239 -10.08 25.68 -0.48
N GLY A 240 -10.28 25.53 -1.80
CA GLY A 240 -11.05 26.46 -2.63
C GLY A 240 -12.55 26.43 -2.34
N SER A 241 -13.28 27.45 -2.80
CA SER A 241 -14.75 27.53 -2.63
C SER A 241 -15.56 26.63 -3.57
N GLY A 242 -14.89 25.94 -4.49
CA GLY A 242 -15.47 24.96 -5.39
C GLY A 242 -14.76 23.62 -5.26
N ASN A 243 -15.25 22.60 -5.97
CA ASN A 243 -14.65 21.27 -5.91
C ASN A 243 -13.17 21.31 -6.31
N PRO A 244 -12.33 20.48 -5.66
CA PRO A 244 -10.95 20.32 -6.07
C PRO A 244 -10.89 19.64 -7.45
N THR A 245 -9.72 19.67 -8.08
CA THR A 245 -9.49 18.93 -9.32
C THR A 245 -8.75 17.64 -8.99
N PHE A 246 -9.43 16.51 -9.13
CA PHE A 246 -8.83 15.20 -8.92
C PHE A 246 -7.77 14.90 -9.98
N VAL A 247 -6.70 14.24 -9.54
CA VAL A 247 -5.53 13.86 -10.34
C VAL A 247 -5.06 12.46 -9.92
N ASN A 248 -4.09 11.88 -10.64
CA ASN A 248 -3.51 10.61 -10.24
C ASN A 248 -2.79 10.73 -8.89
N LEU A 249 -2.67 9.61 -8.17
CA LEU A 249 -2.07 9.60 -6.84
C LEU A 249 -0.60 10.02 -6.91
N GLY A 250 -0.23 11.03 -6.11
CA GLY A 250 1.12 11.59 -6.09
C GLY A 250 1.31 12.80 -7.01
N GLU A 251 0.30 13.17 -7.80
CA GLU A 251 0.34 14.36 -8.65
C GLU A 251 -0.37 15.58 -8.03
N GLY A 252 -1.04 15.40 -6.89
CA GLY A 252 -1.81 16.46 -6.23
C GLY A 252 -1.14 17.02 -4.98
N ASP A 253 -1.94 17.79 -4.25
CA ASP A 253 -1.52 18.53 -3.05
C ASP A 253 -1.95 17.83 -1.75
N VAL A 254 -2.60 16.66 -1.83
CA VAL A 254 -3.01 15.91 -0.63
C VAL A 254 -1.75 15.28 0.00
N PRO A 255 -1.52 15.41 1.33
CA PRO A 255 -0.32 14.89 1.99
C PRO A 255 -0.39 13.37 2.18
N LEU A 256 -0.49 12.62 1.08
CA LEU A 256 -0.79 11.19 1.07
C LEU A 256 0.22 10.36 1.85
N GLN A 257 1.52 10.68 1.80
CA GLN A 257 2.53 9.90 2.52
C GLN A 257 2.38 10.01 4.05
N ASP A 258 2.05 11.20 4.57
CA ASP A 258 1.80 11.41 6.00
C ASP A 258 0.51 10.70 6.46
N ILE A 259 -0.52 10.75 5.60
CA ILE A 259 -1.79 10.05 5.79
C ILE A 259 -1.57 8.54 5.81
N LEU A 260 -0.83 7.99 4.84
CA LEU A 260 -0.54 6.56 4.74
C LEU A 260 0.30 6.08 5.94
N ALA A 261 1.24 6.89 6.43
CA ALA A 261 2.00 6.58 7.63
C ALA A 261 1.07 6.40 8.85
N SER A 262 0.14 7.34 9.03
CA SER A 262 -0.82 7.33 10.13
C SER A 262 -1.82 6.18 9.99
N ALA A 263 -2.30 5.92 8.78
CA ALA A 263 -3.21 4.82 8.45
C ALA A 263 -2.58 3.45 8.73
N LYS A 264 -1.31 3.26 8.38
CA LYS A 264 -0.58 2.02 8.66
C LYS A 264 -0.42 1.79 10.15
N ALA A 265 -0.16 2.84 10.92
CA ALA A 265 -0.10 2.76 12.38
C ALA A 265 -1.48 2.48 13.02
N ALA A 266 -2.56 2.99 12.43
CA ALA A 266 -3.95 2.77 12.88
C ALA A 266 -4.50 1.38 12.52
N GLY A 267 -3.85 0.65 11.61
CA GLY A 267 -4.30 -0.69 11.21
C GLY A 267 -5.50 -0.68 10.26
N ILE A 268 -5.57 0.32 9.37
CA ILE A 268 -6.59 0.38 8.31
C ILE A 268 -6.59 -0.93 7.50
N ALA A 269 -7.80 -1.46 7.26
CA ALA A 269 -8.00 -2.72 6.56
C ALA A 269 -7.85 -2.56 5.04
N TYR A 270 -8.48 -1.52 4.46
CA TYR A 270 -8.50 -1.31 3.01
C TYR A 270 -8.21 0.14 2.62
N TYR A 271 -7.36 0.28 1.59
CA TYR A 271 -6.96 1.53 0.95
C TYR A 271 -7.55 1.54 -0.46
N VAL A 272 -8.73 2.15 -0.59
CA VAL A 272 -9.50 2.15 -1.83
C VAL A 272 -9.12 3.37 -2.66
N MET A 273 -8.44 3.17 -3.79
CA MET A 273 -8.08 4.27 -4.68
C MET A 273 -9.33 4.85 -5.35
N GLU A 274 -9.46 6.18 -5.37
CA GLU A 274 -10.55 6.84 -6.08
C GLU A 274 -10.16 8.14 -6.79
N TYR A 275 -10.61 8.28 -8.03
CA TYR A 275 -10.60 9.49 -8.84
C TYR A 275 -11.95 9.57 -9.56
N ASP A 276 -12.86 10.45 -9.11
CA ASP A 276 -14.19 10.62 -9.70
C ASP A 276 -14.10 10.82 -11.22
N PHE A 277 -14.66 9.86 -11.97
CA PHE A 277 -14.66 9.86 -13.42
C PHE A 277 -13.27 10.12 -14.03
N ALA A 278 -12.25 9.37 -13.58
CA ALA A 278 -10.91 9.42 -14.12
C ALA A 278 -10.93 9.44 -15.65
N ALA A 279 -10.32 10.48 -16.24
CA ALA A 279 -10.33 10.68 -17.69
C ALA A 279 -9.63 9.54 -18.43
N ASP A 280 -8.57 8.99 -17.82
CA ASP A 280 -7.90 7.77 -18.23
C ASP A 280 -7.89 6.78 -17.04
N GLY A 281 -8.90 5.91 -16.99
CA GLY A 281 -9.04 4.94 -15.91
C GLY A 281 -7.92 3.89 -15.87
N ASN A 282 -7.28 3.58 -17.00
CA ASN A 282 -6.19 2.59 -17.04
C ASN A 282 -4.89 3.18 -16.49
N SER A 283 -4.56 4.42 -16.87
CA SER A 283 -3.45 5.18 -16.27
C SER A 283 -3.68 5.32 -14.76
N PHE A 284 -4.86 5.77 -14.34
CA PHE A 284 -5.19 5.89 -12.92
C PHE A 284 -5.01 4.58 -12.13
N ALA A 285 -5.55 3.46 -12.65
CA ALA A 285 -5.43 2.16 -11.98
C ALA A 285 -3.98 1.65 -11.92
N THR A 286 -3.22 1.85 -13.01
CA THR A 286 -1.81 1.42 -13.12
C THR A 286 -0.93 2.24 -12.17
N GLU A 287 -0.94 3.56 -12.33
CA GLU A 287 -0.08 4.48 -11.58
C GLU A 287 -0.48 4.53 -10.10
N GLY A 288 -1.77 4.45 -9.78
CA GLY A 288 -2.24 4.36 -8.40
C GLY A 288 -1.77 3.09 -7.70
N PHE A 289 -1.84 1.94 -8.39
CA PHE A 289 -1.35 0.67 -7.85
C PHE A 289 0.16 0.72 -7.59
N GLU A 290 0.94 1.21 -8.56
CA GLU A 290 2.38 1.40 -8.43
C GLU A 290 2.71 2.38 -7.30
N TYR A 291 1.96 3.48 -7.20
CA TYR A 291 2.12 4.46 -6.14
C TYR A 291 1.90 3.85 -4.75
N LEU A 292 0.82 3.10 -4.54
CA LEU A 292 0.51 2.57 -3.21
C LEU A 292 1.39 1.37 -2.82
N THR A 293 1.71 0.50 -3.77
CA THR A 293 2.37 -0.78 -3.47
C THR A 293 3.88 -0.75 -3.70
N GLY A 294 4.38 0.16 -4.53
CA GLY A 294 5.75 0.13 -5.04
C GLY A 294 6.02 -1.01 -6.03
N LEU A 295 4.99 -1.79 -6.37
CA LEU A 295 5.07 -2.89 -7.33
C LEU A 295 4.72 -2.36 -8.73
N PRO A 296 5.53 -2.65 -9.77
CA PRO A 296 5.26 -2.22 -11.15
C PRO A 296 3.94 -2.84 -11.66
N ALA A 297 3.05 -2.11 -12.32
CA ALA A 297 1.82 -2.72 -12.81
C ALA A 297 2.10 -3.78 -13.90
N GLY A 298 1.45 -4.94 -13.75
CA GLY A 298 1.57 -6.07 -14.67
C GLY A 298 0.83 -5.89 -16.02
N PRO A 299 1.03 -6.84 -16.96
CA PRO A 299 1.00 -8.27 -16.68
C PRO A 299 2.30 -8.80 -16.07
N TRP A 300 2.14 -9.68 -15.08
CA TRP A 300 3.23 -10.33 -14.35
C TRP A 300 3.56 -11.68 -14.96
N THR A 301 4.86 -12.02 -15.00
CA THR A 301 5.28 -13.40 -15.21
C THR A 301 5.46 -14.07 -13.85
N GLU A 302 4.65 -15.08 -13.54
CA GLU A 302 4.79 -15.85 -12.32
C GLU A 302 6.07 -16.71 -12.34
N VAL A 303 6.83 -16.70 -11.24
CA VAL A 303 8.09 -17.44 -11.10
C VAL A 303 8.15 -18.16 -9.76
N THR A 304 8.77 -19.35 -9.77
CA THR A 304 9.09 -20.08 -8.54
C THR A 304 10.59 -20.01 -8.29
N PRO A 305 11.05 -19.42 -7.17
CA PRO A 305 12.46 -19.42 -6.80
C PRO A 305 13.02 -20.85 -6.77
N ALA A 306 14.21 -21.02 -7.36
CA ALA A 306 14.96 -22.24 -7.15
C ALA A 306 15.50 -22.28 -5.71
N PRO A 307 15.60 -23.46 -5.08
CA PRO A 307 16.05 -23.56 -3.70
C PRO A 307 17.51 -23.12 -3.55
N VAL A 308 17.77 -22.26 -2.55
CA VAL A 308 19.12 -22.04 -2.03
C VAL A 308 19.57 -23.31 -1.30
N THR A 309 20.78 -23.78 -1.58
CA THR A 309 21.32 -25.01 -0.98
C THR A 309 22.59 -24.74 -0.19
N PHE A 310 22.90 -25.60 0.78
CA PHE A 310 24.03 -25.47 1.69
C PHE A 310 24.83 -26.77 1.76
N ASP A 311 26.17 -26.70 1.73
CA ASP A 311 27.07 -27.89 1.77
C ASP A 311 28.10 -27.85 2.91
N GLY A 312 27.64 -27.54 4.11
CA GLY A 312 28.45 -27.59 5.33
C GLY A 312 29.33 -26.35 5.54
N THR A 313 29.96 -25.81 4.49
CA THR A 313 30.72 -24.53 4.57
C THR A 313 30.34 -23.51 3.49
N THR A 314 29.53 -23.90 2.50
CA THR A 314 29.17 -23.04 1.37
C THR A 314 27.66 -22.90 1.26
N VAL A 315 27.20 -21.71 0.88
CA VAL A 315 25.85 -21.45 0.37
C VAL A 315 25.91 -21.34 -1.15
N HIS A 316 24.95 -21.98 -1.83
CA HIS A 316 24.81 -21.95 -3.28
C HIS A 316 23.56 -21.18 -3.66
N ILE A 317 23.76 -20.03 -4.28
CA ILE A 317 22.72 -19.16 -4.79
C ILE A 317 22.42 -19.56 -6.24
N PRO A 318 21.19 -20.00 -6.55
CA PRO A 318 20.83 -20.42 -7.90
C PRO A 318 20.62 -19.21 -8.82
N SER A 319 20.49 -19.48 -10.12
CA SER A 319 20.01 -18.51 -11.10
C SER A 319 18.58 -18.87 -11.46
N THR A 320 17.64 -17.97 -11.20
CA THR A 320 16.23 -18.13 -11.58
C THR A 320 15.82 -16.87 -12.33
N GLU A 321 15.30 -17.02 -13.55
CA GLU A 321 14.76 -15.88 -14.29
C GLU A 321 13.67 -15.19 -13.48
N GLY A 322 13.71 -13.87 -13.42
CA GLY A 322 12.72 -13.09 -12.68
C GLY A 322 12.89 -13.05 -11.16
N VAL A 323 13.94 -13.67 -10.60
CA VAL A 323 14.17 -13.72 -9.15
C VAL A 323 15.58 -13.25 -8.80
N GLU A 324 15.67 -12.40 -7.79
CA GLU A 324 16.91 -12.06 -7.12
C GLU A 324 16.97 -12.65 -5.71
N TYR A 325 18.18 -12.96 -5.24
CA TYR A 325 18.42 -13.53 -3.92
C TYR A 325 19.17 -12.51 -3.08
N VAL A 326 18.66 -12.21 -1.89
CA VAL A 326 19.12 -11.13 -1.02
C VAL A 326 19.64 -11.70 0.29
N HIS A 327 20.74 -11.14 0.77
CA HIS A 327 21.31 -11.41 2.09
C HIS A 327 21.69 -10.09 2.76
N ASP A 328 21.20 -9.84 3.97
CA ASP A 328 21.43 -8.61 4.74
C ASP A 328 21.16 -7.32 3.94
N GLY A 329 20.15 -7.36 3.06
CA GLY A 329 19.76 -6.23 2.19
C GLY A 329 20.57 -6.10 0.90
N GLU A 330 21.58 -6.94 0.66
CA GLU A 330 22.37 -6.94 -0.57
C GLU A 330 21.97 -8.07 -1.53
N VAL A 331 21.84 -7.75 -2.82
CA VAL A 331 21.57 -8.74 -3.87
C VAL A 331 22.81 -9.58 -4.16
N LEU A 332 22.68 -10.89 -4.06
CA LEU A 332 23.71 -11.87 -4.37
C LEU A 332 23.61 -12.34 -5.82
N ALA A 333 24.75 -12.37 -6.51
CA ALA A 333 24.84 -13.04 -7.81
C ALA A 333 24.73 -14.56 -7.65
N ALA A 334 24.22 -15.25 -8.67
CA ALA A 334 24.24 -16.71 -8.70
C ALA A 334 25.67 -17.24 -8.58
N GLY A 335 25.87 -18.22 -7.70
CA GLY A 335 27.20 -18.75 -7.39
C GLY A 335 27.32 -19.33 -5.99
N SER A 336 28.55 -19.63 -5.59
CA SER A 336 28.86 -20.30 -4.32
C SER A 336 29.66 -19.35 -3.42
N TYR A 337 29.23 -19.21 -2.16
CA TYR A 337 29.83 -18.32 -1.17
C TYR A 337 30.16 -19.10 0.09
N THR A 338 31.36 -18.90 0.65
CA THR A 338 31.69 -19.48 1.96
C THR A 338 30.86 -18.78 3.04
N GLY A 339 30.07 -19.57 3.77
CA GLY A 339 29.23 -19.07 4.86
C GLY A 339 29.86 -19.30 6.23
N ALA A 340 29.56 -18.42 7.17
CA ALA A 340 29.91 -18.56 8.58
C ALA A 340 28.77 -18.02 9.44
N GLY A 341 28.58 -18.61 10.63
CA GLY A 341 27.46 -18.24 11.50
C GLY A 341 26.12 -18.64 10.90
N THR A 342 25.06 -17.90 11.25
CA THR A 342 23.72 -18.10 10.68
C THR A 342 23.55 -17.18 9.48
N VAL A 343 23.19 -17.76 8.33
CA VAL A 343 22.92 -17.05 7.08
C VAL A 343 21.47 -17.29 6.70
N THR A 344 20.75 -16.21 6.43
CA THR A 344 19.40 -16.21 5.87
C THR A 344 19.44 -15.57 4.49
N ILE A 345 18.93 -16.29 3.49
CA ILE A 345 18.79 -15.81 2.12
C ILE A 345 17.31 -15.72 1.79
N THR A 346 16.88 -14.58 1.26
CA THR A 346 15.51 -14.35 0.80
C THR A 346 15.46 -14.19 -0.72
N ALA A 347 14.55 -14.86 -1.40
CA ALA A 347 14.24 -14.63 -2.80
C ALA A 347 13.15 -13.56 -2.93
N GLN A 348 13.34 -12.64 -3.89
CA GLN A 348 12.40 -11.59 -4.24
C GLN A 348 12.21 -11.57 -5.76
N ALA A 349 11.00 -11.29 -6.24
CA ALA A 349 10.78 -11.12 -7.67
C ALA A 349 11.32 -9.76 -8.13
N ILE A 350 11.97 -9.74 -9.30
CA ILE A 350 12.36 -8.47 -9.94
C ILE A 350 11.18 -7.88 -10.71
N VAL A 351 11.29 -6.61 -11.13
CA VAL A 351 10.28 -5.90 -11.92
C VAL A 351 9.77 -6.74 -13.10
N GLY A 352 8.44 -6.84 -13.24
CA GLY A 352 7.75 -7.63 -14.27
C GLY A 352 7.48 -9.09 -13.91
N TYR A 353 7.93 -9.53 -12.73
CA TYR A 353 7.72 -10.89 -12.21
C TYR A 353 7.01 -10.87 -10.86
N VAL A 354 6.32 -11.96 -10.54
CA VAL A 354 5.72 -12.19 -9.22
C VAL A 354 6.08 -13.59 -8.72
N ILE A 355 6.40 -13.74 -7.44
CA ILE A 355 6.66 -15.06 -6.86
C ILE A 355 5.33 -15.83 -6.79
N ALA A 356 5.34 -17.07 -7.31
CA ALA A 356 4.21 -17.99 -7.25
C ALA A 356 3.69 -18.16 -5.81
N GLU A 357 2.37 -18.14 -5.64
CA GLU A 357 1.74 -18.31 -4.34
C GLU A 357 2.20 -19.63 -3.68
N GLY A 358 2.61 -19.56 -2.42
CA GLY A 358 3.10 -20.72 -1.66
C GLY A 358 4.52 -21.17 -2.00
N ALA A 359 5.23 -20.49 -2.90
CA ALA A 359 6.63 -20.79 -3.16
C ALA A 359 7.52 -20.48 -1.95
N THR A 360 8.57 -21.28 -1.76
CA THR A 360 9.58 -20.99 -0.73
C THR A 360 10.41 -19.79 -1.14
N THR A 361 10.42 -18.76 -0.30
CA THR A 361 11.18 -17.52 -0.52
C THR A 361 12.30 -17.31 0.49
N GLU A 362 12.42 -18.14 1.53
CA GLU A 362 13.44 -17.96 2.56
C GLU A 362 14.13 -19.29 2.87
N TRP A 363 15.46 -19.25 2.95
CA TRP A 363 16.29 -20.36 3.40
C TRP A 363 17.29 -19.89 4.44
N THR A 364 17.31 -20.55 5.60
CA THR A 364 18.22 -20.24 6.69
C THR A 364 19.10 -21.46 7.02
N PHE A 365 20.39 -21.22 7.20
CA PHE A 365 21.35 -22.25 7.63
C PHE A 365 22.34 -21.70 8.65
N THR A 366 22.69 -22.52 9.65
CA THR A 366 23.74 -22.20 10.63
C THR A 366 24.97 -23.05 10.37
N PHE A 367 26.03 -22.41 9.91
CA PHE A 367 27.32 -23.04 9.65
C PHE A 367 28.00 -23.46 10.95
N PRO A 368 28.59 -24.67 11.01
CA PRO A 368 29.36 -25.10 12.18
C PRO A 368 30.49 -24.11 12.44
N THR A 369 30.62 -23.65 13.68
CA THR A 369 31.79 -22.88 14.08
C THR A 369 33.01 -23.77 13.91
N ALA A 370 34.05 -23.30 13.23
CA ALA A 370 35.30 -24.05 13.08
C ALA A 370 35.80 -24.46 14.48
N GLY A 371 35.62 -25.74 14.81
CA GLY A 371 36.03 -26.28 16.09
C GLY A 371 37.54 -26.13 16.23
N THR A 372 37.98 -25.53 17.33
CA THR A 372 39.35 -25.69 17.82
C THR A 372 39.69 -27.19 17.74
N PRO A 373 40.85 -27.60 17.17
CA PRO A 373 41.16 -29.01 17.02
C PRO A 373 41.06 -29.68 18.39
N GLY A 374 40.14 -30.65 18.49
CA GLY A 374 39.85 -31.34 19.73
C GLY A 374 41.13 -31.91 20.31
N VAL A 375 41.49 -31.43 21.50
CA VAL A 375 42.46 -32.09 22.36
C VAL A 375 41.93 -33.51 22.58
N THR A 376 42.69 -34.48 22.09
CA THR A 376 42.44 -35.90 22.32
C THR A 376 42.35 -36.13 23.84
N PRO A 377 41.31 -36.80 24.38
CA PRO A 377 41.28 -37.10 25.80
C PRO A 377 42.46 -38.03 26.11
N ALA A 378 43.31 -37.62 27.04
CA ALA A 378 44.35 -38.47 27.59
C ALA A 378 43.70 -39.73 28.20
N ALA A 379 44.01 -40.90 27.64
CA ALA A 379 43.68 -42.18 28.25
C ALA A 379 44.42 -42.31 29.59
N SER A 380 43.68 -42.56 30.67
CA SER A 380 44.29 -42.85 31.98
C SER A 380 44.88 -44.25 31.95
N LEU A 381 46.19 -44.37 32.20
CA LEU A 381 46.84 -45.65 32.48
C LEU A 381 46.51 -46.10 33.92
N ALA A 382 45.91 -47.28 34.05
CA ALA A 382 46.05 -48.14 35.22
C ALA A 382 47.12 -49.21 34.90
N ALA A 383 48.08 -49.35 35.80
CA ALA A 383 49.23 -50.22 35.68
C ALA A 383 48.88 -51.71 35.78
N THR A 384 49.48 -52.56 34.94
CA THR A 384 50.03 -53.87 35.32
C THR A 384 51.08 -54.34 34.29
N GLY A 385 52.20 -54.88 34.79
CA GLY A 385 52.87 -56.06 34.22
C GLY A 385 53.82 -55.92 33.02
N SER A 386 55.13 -55.83 33.33
CA SER A 386 56.31 -56.45 32.69
C SER A 386 56.26 -57.03 31.24
N GLU A 387 57.17 -56.57 30.37
CA GLU A 387 58.39 -57.27 29.87
C GLU A 387 58.89 -56.73 28.50
N THR A 388 60.20 -56.42 28.46
CA THR A 388 61.19 -56.54 27.36
C THR A 388 61.03 -55.87 25.95
N ALA A 389 61.85 -54.83 25.72
CA ALA A 389 62.88 -54.66 24.65
C ALA A 389 62.47 -54.46 23.14
N PRO A 390 63.38 -54.05 22.19
CA PRO A 390 63.31 -52.72 21.54
C PRO A 390 63.38 -52.71 19.98
N GLY A 391 63.15 -51.55 19.33
CA GLY A 391 63.49 -51.29 17.92
C GLY A 391 62.79 -50.04 17.33
N ILE A 392 63.44 -48.87 17.21
CA ILE A 392 64.28 -48.33 16.10
C ILE A 392 63.51 -47.60 14.98
N ALA A 393 63.98 -46.36 14.73
CA ALA A 393 64.00 -45.50 13.53
C ALA A 393 62.69 -44.82 13.05
N LEU A 394 62.60 -43.48 13.01
CA LEU A 394 63.26 -42.47 12.14
C LEU A 394 62.76 -42.48 10.69
N GLY A 395 62.23 -41.34 10.23
CA GLY A 395 61.97 -41.10 8.81
C GLY A 395 61.28 -39.77 8.52
N ALA A 396 62.03 -38.67 8.62
CA ALA A 396 61.66 -37.35 8.11
C ALA A 396 61.92 -37.25 6.59
N ALA A 397 61.08 -36.50 5.87
CA ALA A 397 61.44 -35.69 4.68
C ALA A 397 60.20 -34.86 4.27
N LEU A 398 60.14 -33.52 4.26
CA LEU A 398 61.01 -32.47 3.72
C LEU A 398 60.65 -32.09 2.26
N ILE A 399 59.99 -30.91 2.12
CA ILE A 399 60.23 -29.82 1.14
C ILE A 399 59.89 -30.06 -0.35
N LEU A 400 59.06 -29.19 -0.97
CA LEU A 400 59.52 -28.04 -1.80
C LEU A 400 58.36 -27.21 -2.40
N LEU A 401 58.58 -25.89 -2.39
CA LEU A 401 57.82 -24.80 -3.00
C LEU A 401 57.97 -24.74 -4.53
N LEU A 402 57.05 -23.99 -5.17
CA LEU A 402 57.22 -23.02 -6.30
C LEU A 402 55.78 -22.77 -6.83
N GLY A 403 55.23 -21.57 -7.04
CA GLY A 403 55.77 -20.26 -7.39
C GLY A 403 55.21 -19.86 -8.76
N GLY A 404 54.44 -18.77 -8.86
CA GLY A 404 54.07 -18.18 -10.16
C GLY A 404 52.82 -17.31 -10.18
N ALA A 405 52.99 -15.98 -10.20
CA ALA A 405 51.97 -15.00 -10.54
C ALA A 405 52.16 -14.54 -12.00
N LEU A 406 51.06 -14.28 -12.72
CA LEU A 406 51.07 -13.56 -13.99
C LEU A 406 49.82 -12.67 -14.13
N VAL A 407 50.07 -11.40 -14.38
CA VAL A 407 49.13 -10.32 -14.74
C VAL A 407 48.98 -10.29 -16.26
N VAL A 408 47.86 -9.79 -16.81
CA VAL A 408 47.78 -8.79 -17.92
C VAL A 408 46.36 -8.66 -18.54
N THR A 409 45.79 -7.47 -18.34
CA THR A 409 44.87 -6.61 -19.14
C THR A 409 43.69 -7.12 -19.98
N ARG A 410 42.52 -6.47 -19.78
CA ARG A 410 41.34 -6.45 -20.67
C ARG A 410 41.43 -5.33 -21.72
N ARG A 411 41.04 -5.62 -22.96
CA ARG A 411 40.74 -4.64 -24.03
C ARG A 411 39.24 -4.35 -24.08
N ARG A 412 38.87 -3.07 -24.22
CA ARG A 412 37.52 -2.59 -24.63
C ARG A 412 37.44 -2.58 -26.16
N LEU A 413 36.29 -2.98 -26.71
CA LEU A 413 35.87 -2.72 -28.08
C LEU A 413 34.59 -1.88 -28.04
N ALA A 414 34.59 -0.80 -28.81
CA ALA A 414 33.45 0.07 -29.07
C ALA A 414 32.78 -0.34 -30.38
N ALA A 415 31.45 -0.29 -30.43
CA ALA A 415 30.65 -0.52 -31.63
C ALA A 415 30.30 0.82 -32.32
N LYS A 416 30.33 0.80 -33.65
CA LYS A 416 29.73 1.78 -34.57
C LYS A 416 28.90 1.00 -35.57
N SER A 417 27.59 1.28 -35.61
CA SER A 417 26.79 1.62 -36.81
C SER A 417 25.33 1.65 -36.40
#